data_AF-A0A9D5MKD3-F1
#
_entry.id   AF-A0A9D5MKD3-F1
#
_cell.length_a   1.000
_cell.length_b   1.000
_cell.length_c   1.000
_cell.angle_alpha   90.00
_cell.angle_beta   90.00
_cell.angle_gamma   90.00
#
_symmetry.space_group_name_H-M   'P 1'
#
loop_
_entity.id
_entity.type
_entity.pdbx_description
1 polymer ?
#
loop_
_entity_poly.entity_id
_entity_poly.type
_entity_poly.pdbx_seq_one_letter_code
_entity_poly.pdbx_strand_id
1 'polypeptide(L)'
;MKSIYTVNACDYDQIVLYKSGEFNCKYKTNLSGKLKQVEKQELPDTIKKSFLDSKYGTYETIEDIILYRVFGKYIGRNTGKEYGSQMLGSYATTEFSESIIDVKNRLALLPQWKNTKMYEVKFCLPKGNVINVGMAAPQPLDKKTFAGGAEQIILPEVSKEEMNKWVLGYRRIGARQLTKVPSYPFTSVEEVVDSMNLYSNFCPECQCLNIHKIQNNEKKQYTFVGSKGGIYTMQYMCLNPLCGYMW
;
A
#
# COMPACT_ATOMS: atom_id res chain seq x y z
N MET A 1 -42.98 -0.63 -11.77
CA MET A 1 -41.57 -0.18 -11.78
C MET A 1 -40.75 -1.16 -10.94
N LYS A 2 -40.00 -2.07 -11.57
CA LYS A 2 -39.01 -2.87 -10.83
C LYS A 2 -37.83 -1.94 -10.56
N SER A 3 -37.66 -1.55 -9.29
CA SER A 3 -36.39 -1.02 -8.82
C SER A 3 -35.33 -2.06 -9.16
N ILE A 4 -34.51 -1.80 -10.18
CA ILE A 4 -33.32 -2.59 -10.44
C ILE A 4 -32.37 -2.17 -9.33
N TYR A 5 -32.45 -2.87 -8.19
CA TYR A 5 -31.37 -2.83 -7.22
C TYR A 5 -30.15 -3.39 -7.93
N THR A 6 -29.29 -2.51 -8.42
CA THR A 6 -27.99 -2.89 -8.97
C THR A 6 -27.27 -3.62 -7.84
N VAL A 7 -27.10 -4.93 -8.01
CA VAL A 7 -26.37 -5.75 -7.04
C VAL A 7 -24.95 -5.18 -6.95
N ASN A 8 -24.54 -4.76 -5.75
CA ASN A 8 -23.18 -4.29 -5.52
C ASN A 8 -22.23 -5.50 -5.45
N ALA A 9 -21.83 -6.03 -6.59
CA ALA A 9 -20.98 -7.21 -6.71
C ALA A 9 -19.80 -6.95 -7.64
N CYS A 10 -18.71 -7.70 -7.40
CA CYS A 10 -17.53 -7.67 -8.23
C CYS A 10 -17.84 -8.18 -9.63
N ASP A 11 -17.71 -7.31 -10.62
CA ASP A 11 -17.70 -7.71 -12.01
C ASP A 11 -16.30 -8.14 -12.42
N TYR A 12 -16.06 -9.45 -12.37
CA TYR A 12 -14.78 -10.05 -12.73
C TYR A 12 -14.43 -9.87 -14.21
N ASP A 13 -15.41 -9.61 -15.10
CA ASP A 13 -15.16 -9.33 -16.52
C ASP A 13 -14.48 -7.95 -16.74
N GLN A 14 -14.61 -7.06 -15.76
CA GLN A 14 -14.03 -5.72 -15.78
C GLN A 14 -12.65 -5.65 -15.09
N ILE A 15 -12.19 -6.73 -14.46
CA ILE A 15 -10.85 -6.77 -13.88
C ILE A 15 -9.83 -6.84 -15.03
N VAL A 16 -9.11 -5.74 -15.22
CA VAL A 16 -7.96 -5.67 -16.12
C VAL A 16 -6.71 -5.76 -15.27
N LEU A 17 -5.92 -6.82 -15.48
CA LEU A 17 -4.58 -6.90 -14.92
C LEU A 17 -3.66 -6.04 -15.77
N TYR A 18 -2.88 -5.20 -15.10
CA TYR A 18 -1.97 -4.25 -15.75
C TYR A 18 -0.58 -4.32 -15.11
N LYS A 19 0.42 -3.64 -15.68
CA LYS A 19 1.78 -3.72 -15.12
C LYS A 19 1.85 -3.01 -13.77
N SER A 20 2.59 -3.56 -12.81
CA SER A 20 2.86 -2.90 -11.52
C SER A 20 3.31 -1.45 -11.74
N GLY A 21 2.60 -0.52 -11.09
CA GLY A 21 2.86 0.91 -11.13
C GLY A 21 2.15 1.67 -12.26
N GLU A 22 1.41 0.99 -13.14
CA GLU A 22 0.77 1.65 -14.30
C GLU A 22 -0.41 2.54 -13.92
N PHE A 23 -1.12 2.23 -12.83
CA PHE A 23 -2.25 3.02 -12.36
C PHE A 23 -1.81 4.12 -11.39
N ASN A 24 -0.97 3.79 -10.40
CA ASN A 24 -0.56 4.74 -9.37
C ASN A 24 0.32 5.88 -9.91
N CYS A 25 1.13 5.65 -10.95
CA CYS A 25 2.01 6.67 -11.52
C CYS A 25 1.23 7.86 -12.11
N LYS A 26 -0.03 7.64 -12.51
CA LYS A 26 -0.96 8.68 -12.98
C LYS A 26 -1.34 9.68 -11.88
N TYR A 27 -1.16 9.28 -10.62
CA TYR A 27 -1.51 10.06 -9.42
C TYR A 27 -0.30 10.32 -8.52
N LYS A 28 0.91 10.13 -9.06
CA LYS A 28 2.16 10.38 -8.37
C LYS A 28 2.24 11.81 -7.87
N THR A 29 2.69 12.00 -6.63
CA THR A 29 2.98 13.33 -6.09
C THR A 29 4.06 14.00 -6.94
N ASN A 30 3.70 15.12 -7.58
CA ASN A 30 4.65 15.91 -8.35
C ASN A 30 5.57 16.69 -7.40
N LEU A 31 6.88 16.43 -7.50
CA LEU A 31 7.93 17.10 -6.72
C LEU A 31 8.55 18.31 -7.46
N SER A 32 8.26 18.48 -8.75
CA SER A 32 8.80 19.57 -9.56
C SER A 32 8.39 20.93 -8.99
N GLY A 33 9.37 21.80 -8.74
CA GLY A 33 9.14 23.11 -8.13
C GLY A 33 8.78 23.07 -6.64
N LYS A 34 8.79 21.89 -6.00
CA LYS A 34 8.51 21.73 -4.55
C LYS A 34 9.72 21.41 -3.71
N LEU A 35 10.87 21.22 -4.36
CA LEU A 35 12.13 20.86 -3.73
C LEU A 35 13.21 21.86 -4.10
N LYS A 36 14.01 22.24 -3.11
CA LYS A 36 15.24 23.01 -3.29
C LYS A 36 16.43 22.09 -3.00
N GLN A 37 17.33 21.94 -3.96
CA GLN A 37 18.55 21.16 -3.74
C GLN A 37 19.41 21.85 -2.67
N VAL A 38 19.92 21.06 -1.73
CA VAL A 38 20.82 21.51 -0.67
C VAL A 38 22.11 20.70 -0.69
N GLU A 39 23.01 20.97 0.26
CA GLU A 39 24.22 20.17 0.45
C GLU A 39 23.86 18.69 0.61
N LYS A 40 24.59 17.84 -0.12
CA LYS A 40 24.33 16.41 -0.15
C LYS A 40 24.69 15.79 1.20
N GLN A 41 23.70 15.19 1.86
CA GLN A 41 23.93 14.40 3.06
C GLN A 41 24.69 13.11 2.70
N GLU A 42 25.76 12.81 3.41
CA GLU A 42 26.46 11.54 3.25
C GLU A 42 25.69 10.42 3.96
N LEU A 43 25.20 9.46 3.17
CA LEU A 43 24.44 8.32 3.69
C LEU A 43 25.36 7.09 3.86
N PRO A 44 25.09 6.22 4.85
CA PRO A 44 25.78 4.94 4.96
C PRO A 44 25.70 4.12 3.66
N ASP A 45 26.75 3.35 3.34
CA ASP A 45 26.83 2.57 2.10
C ASP A 45 25.64 1.64 1.88
N THR A 46 25.11 1.05 2.95
CA THR A 46 23.93 0.18 2.89
C THR A 46 22.68 0.93 2.42
N ILE A 47 22.53 2.19 2.85
CA ILE A 47 21.44 3.08 2.44
C ILE A 47 21.68 3.59 1.02
N LYS A 48 22.91 4.00 0.68
CA LYS A 48 23.26 4.44 -0.68
C LYS A 48 22.91 3.37 -1.72
N LYS A 49 23.28 2.11 -1.45
CA LYS A 49 22.98 0.95 -2.32
C LYS A 49 21.49 0.64 -2.46
N SER A 50 20.62 1.16 -1.59
CA SER A 50 19.16 1.05 -1.77
C SER A 50 18.64 1.94 -2.89
N PHE A 51 19.40 2.98 -3.29
CA PHE A 51 19.10 3.79 -4.46
C PHE A 51 19.74 3.24 -5.72
N LEU A 52 19.03 3.34 -6.85
CA LEU A 52 19.51 2.92 -8.16
C LEU A 52 20.85 3.61 -8.48
N ASP A 53 21.84 2.80 -8.85
CA ASP A 53 23.24 3.21 -9.06
C ASP A 53 23.88 3.95 -7.87
N SER A 54 23.33 3.79 -6.66
CA SER A 54 23.68 4.60 -5.48
C SER A 54 23.50 6.11 -5.67
N LYS A 55 22.62 6.52 -6.59
CA LYS A 55 22.34 7.92 -6.91
C LYS A 55 21.11 8.43 -6.16
N TYR A 56 21.33 9.48 -5.38
CA TYR A 56 20.30 10.26 -4.70
C TYR A 56 20.73 11.73 -4.63
N GLY A 57 19.75 12.61 -4.50
CA GLY A 57 19.97 14.01 -4.14
C GLY A 57 19.39 14.31 -2.76
N THR A 58 19.91 15.34 -2.11
CA THR A 58 19.38 15.86 -0.84
C THR A 58 18.66 17.18 -1.12
N TYR A 59 17.46 17.30 -0.58
CA TYR A 59 16.56 18.42 -0.88
C TYR A 59 15.88 18.90 0.38
N GLU A 60 15.66 20.20 0.47
CA GLU A 60 14.72 20.82 1.39
C GLU A 60 13.36 20.98 0.69
N THR A 61 12.29 20.60 1.37
CA THR A 61 10.92 20.82 0.90
C THR A 61 10.55 22.31 1.00
N ILE A 62 10.12 22.92 -0.10
CA ILE A 62 9.67 24.32 -0.12
C ILE A 62 8.15 24.47 -0.07
N GLU A 63 7.44 23.36 -0.25
CA GLU A 63 5.99 23.20 -0.06
C GLU A 63 5.72 21.87 0.65
N ASP A 64 4.50 21.74 1.17
CA ASP A 64 4.00 20.47 1.69
C ASP A 64 3.89 19.42 0.57
N ILE A 65 4.31 18.19 0.86
CA ILE A 65 4.27 17.08 -0.09
C ILE A 65 3.53 15.86 0.46
N ILE A 66 2.70 15.26 -0.38
CA ILE A 66 1.97 14.03 -0.03
C ILE A 66 2.85 12.82 -0.30
N LEU A 67 3.02 11.98 0.71
CA LEU A 67 3.83 10.78 0.64
C LEU A 67 3.06 9.56 1.14
N TYR A 68 3.56 8.39 0.73
CA TYR A 68 2.99 7.10 1.05
C TYR A 68 4.08 6.19 1.61
N ARG A 69 3.72 5.38 2.59
CA ARG A 69 4.64 4.40 3.18
C ARG A 69 3.92 3.10 3.50
N VAL A 70 4.53 1.98 3.10
CA VAL A 70 4.02 0.64 3.37
C VAL A 70 4.71 0.03 4.58
N PHE A 71 3.91 -0.56 5.46
CA PHE A 71 4.37 -1.11 6.74
C PHE A 71 3.54 -2.31 7.21
N GLY A 72 3.94 -2.86 8.36
CA GLY A 72 3.22 -3.89 9.07
C GLY A 72 4.17 -4.73 9.91
N LYS A 73 3.84 -4.85 11.21
CA LYS A 73 4.55 -5.72 12.15
C LYS A 73 3.68 -6.91 12.54
N TYR A 74 4.33 -7.97 13.00
CA TYR A 74 3.64 -9.13 13.53
C TYR A 74 4.44 -9.83 14.62
N ILE A 75 3.73 -10.54 15.49
CA ILE A 75 4.33 -11.42 16.51
C ILE A 75 4.52 -12.81 15.90
N GLY A 76 5.74 -13.33 15.94
CA GLY A 76 6.04 -14.68 15.47
C GLY A 76 5.44 -15.76 16.37
N ARG A 77 4.61 -16.64 15.79
CA ARG A 77 3.87 -17.72 16.47
C ARG A 77 4.67 -18.53 17.51
N ASN A 78 5.94 -18.80 17.22
CA ASN A 78 6.79 -19.68 18.04
C ASN A 78 7.91 -18.95 18.76
N THR A 79 8.04 -17.63 18.57
CA THR A 79 9.14 -16.85 19.16
C THR A 79 8.65 -15.78 20.12
N GLY A 80 7.38 -15.34 20.01
CA GLY A 80 6.86 -14.19 20.73
C GLY A 80 7.55 -12.87 20.35
N LYS A 81 8.43 -12.88 19.35
CA LYS A 81 9.19 -11.71 18.91
C LYS A 81 8.44 -10.96 17.82
N GLU A 82 8.53 -9.63 17.88
CA GLU A 82 8.03 -8.77 16.83
C GLU A 82 8.97 -8.79 15.61
N TYR A 83 8.37 -8.87 14.43
CA TYR A 83 9.04 -8.75 13.15
C TYR A 83 8.29 -7.74 12.28
N GLY A 84 8.95 -7.27 11.21
CA GLY A 84 8.34 -6.40 10.21
C GLY A 84 8.73 -4.95 10.37
N SER A 85 7.94 -4.06 9.77
CA SER A 85 8.26 -2.64 9.68
C SER A 85 7.27 -1.80 10.47
N GLN A 86 7.78 -0.95 11.35
CA GLN A 86 6.97 0.03 12.07
C GLN A 86 6.35 1.03 11.11
N MET A 87 5.23 1.59 11.53
CA MET A 87 4.47 2.59 10.78
C MET A 87 5.33 3.80 10.44
N LEU A 88 6.00 4.35 11.46
CA LEU A 88 6.84 5.55 11.38
C LEU A 88 8.31 5.16 11.17
N GLY A 89 8.65 4.74 9.96
CA GLY A 89 10.04 4.42 9.60
C GLY A 89 10.53 5.30 8.46
N SER A 90 11.82 5.19 8.15
CA SER A 90 12.55 6.23 7.40
C SER A 90 12.30 6.29 5.90
N TYR A 91 11.54 5.36 5.30
CA TYR A 91 11.37 5.27 3.85
C TYR A 91 9.94 5.56 3.42
N ALA A 92 9.78 6.33 2.35
CA ALA A 92 8.50 6.66 1.73
C ALA A 92 8.62 6.71 0.20
N THR A 93 7.49 6.91 -0.47
CA THR A 93 7.37 7.03 -1.93
C THR A 93 6.28 8.04 -2.28
N THR A 94 6.26 8.49 -3.52
CA THR A 94 5.29 9.49 -4.05
C THR A 94 4.03 8.86 -4.63
N GLU A 95 3.93 7.52 -4.63
CA GLU A 95 2.83 6.77 -5.22
C GLU A 95 2.22 5.80 -4.21
N PHE A 96 0.89 5.74 -4.17
CA PHE A 96 0.19 4.71 -3.40
C PHE A 96 0.39 3.31 -4.01
N SER A 97 0.26 2.27 -3.20
CA SER A 97 0.42 0.88 -3.65
C SER A 97 -0.80 0.33 -4.36
N GLU A 98 -0.64 -0.30 -5.51
CA GLU A 98 -1.79 -0.90 -6.22
C GLU A 98 -2.17 -2.24 -5.62
N SER A 99 -1.19 -2.96 -5.08
CA SER A 99 -1.33 -4.27 -4.44
C SER A 99 -0.06 -4.62 -3.65
N ILE A 100 -0.10 -5.73 -2.90
CA ILE A 100 1.09 -6.28 -2.24
C ILE A 100 2.16 -6.69 -3.26
N ILE A 101 1.75 -7.20 -4.42
CA ILE A 101 2.68 -7.63 -5.49
C ILE A 101 3.35 -6.41 -6.10
N ASP A 102 2.57 -5.36 -6.37
CA ASP A 102 3.05 -4.09 -6.91
C ASP A 102 4.16 -3.50 -6.03
N VAL A 103 3.84 -3.21 -4.76
CA VAL A 103 4.79 -2.54 -3.87
C VAL A 103 6.06 -3.37 -3.67
N LYS A 104 5.94 -4.70 -3.62
CA LYS A 104 7.09 -5.60 -3.49
C LYS A 104 8.04 -5.46 -4.67
N ASN A 105 7.51 -5.33 -5.89
CA ASN A 105 8.31 -5.20 -7.10
C ASN A 105 8.89 -3.80 -7.27
N ARG A 106 8.07 -2.74 -7.20
CA ARG A 106 8.49 -1.36 -7.52
C ARG A 106 9.36 -0.70 -6.44
N LEU A 107 9.14 -1.05 -5.17
CA LEU A 107 9.98 -0.59 -4.04
C LEU A 107 11.06 -1.62 -3.66
N ALA A 108 11.20 -2.68 -4.45
CA ALA A 108 12.18 -3.74 -4.26
C ALA A 108 12.23 -4.31 -2.82
N LEU A 109 11.06 -4.56 -2.22
CA LEU A 109 10.96 -4.97 -0.82
C LEU A 109 11.33 -6.44 -0.64
N LEU A 110 12.54 -6.70 -0.13
CA LEU A 110 13.04 -8.05 0.10
C LEU A 110 12.25 -8.78 1.19
N PRO A 111 11.87 -10.06 0.99
CA PRO A 111 11.17 -10.86 2.00
C PRO A 111 11.93 -10.98 3.33
N GLN A 112 13.27 -10.98 3.29
CA GLN A 112 14.12 -11.07 4.48
C GLN A 112 13.94 -9.90 5.46
N TRP A 113 13.39 -8.77 4.99
CA TRP A 113 13.05 -7.62 5.85
C TRP A 113 11.77 -7.85 6.67
N LYS A 114 11.05 -8.97 6.42
CA LYS A 114 9.86 -9.42 7.15
C LYS A 114 8.71 -8.41 7.23
N ASN A 115 8.77 -7.31 6.45
CA ASN A 115 7.66 -6.37 6.33
C ASN A 115 6.46 -7.09 5.72
N THR A 116 5.33 -7.12 6.42
CA THR A 116 4.13 -7.82 5.96
C THR A 116 3.43 -7.05 4.84
N LYS A 117 3.68 -5.74 4.70
CA LYS A 117 3.06 -4.86 3.69
C LYS A 117 1.53 -4.89 3.77
N MET A 118 0.99 -5.05 4.98
CA MET A 118 -0.47 -5.09 5.17
C MET A 118 -1.10 -3.71 5.12
N TYR A 119 -0.33 -2.69 5.51
CA TYR A 119 -0.84 -1.34 5.68
C TYR A 119 -0.06 -0.35 4.84
N GLU A 120 -0.76 0.70 4.45
CA GLU A 120 -0.17 1.90 3.89
C GLU A 120 -0.65 3.11 4.68
N VAL A 121 0.28 4.00 5.02
CA VAL A 121 -0.02 5.32 5.56
C VAL A 121 0.13 6.35 4.46
N LYS A 122 -0.83 7.27 4.38
CA LYS A 122 -0.72 8.53 3.63
C LYS A 122 -0.40 9.63 4.62
N PHE A 123 0.57 10.48 4.32
CA PHE A 123 0.95 11.59 5.19
C PHE A 123 1.39 12.81 4.38
N CYS A 124 1.32 13.97 4.99
CA CYS A 124 1.71 15.26 4.45
C CYS A 124 3.02 15.69 5.10
N LEU A 125 4.15 15.52 4.41
CA LEU A 125 5.42 16.01 4.90
C LEU A 125 5.42 17.54 4.80
N PRO A 126 5.58 18.28 5.90
CA PRO A 126 5.54 19.74 5.87
C PRO A 126 6.73 20.33 5.12
N LYS A 127 6.55 21.53 4.59
CA LYS A 127 7.64 22.41 4.15
C LYS A 127 8.74 22.54 5.22
N GLY A 128 9.99 22.68 4.77
CA GLY A 128 11.18 22.94 5.59
C GLY A 128 11.90 21.67 6.05
N ASN A 129 11.41 20.48 5.66
CA ASN A 129 12.06 19.22 5.96
C ASN A 129 13.11 18.86 4.91
N VAL A 130 14.26 18.37 5.37
CA VAL A 130 15.33 17.83 4.51
C VAL A 130 15.11 16.34 4.27
N ILE A 131 15.13 15.94 3.00
CA ILE A 131 14.90 14.57 2.55
C ILE A 131 15.95 14.14 1.52
N ASN A 132 16.16 12.83 1.39
CA ASN A 132 16.97 12.27 0.31
C ASN A 132 16.05 11.57 -0.69
N VAL A 133 16.19 11.92 -1.97
CA VAL A 133 15.31 11.45 -3.04
C VAL A 133 16.14 10.74 -4.11
N GLY A 134 15.69 9.55 -4.50
CA GLY A 134 16.26 8.77 -5.60
C GLY A 134 15.27 7.72 -6.08
N MET A 135 15.73 6.79 -6.91
CA MET A 135 14.92 5.65 -7.35
C MET A 135 15.31 4.41 -6.56
N ALA A 136 14.36 3.53 -6.22
CA ALA A 136 14.66 2.26 -5.58
C ALA A 136 15.53 1.37 -6.51
N ALA A 137 16.65 0.86 -6.01
CA ALA A 137 17.50 -0.07 -6.73
C ALA A 137 16.84 -1.46 -6.87
N PRO A 138 17.10 -2.19 -7.97
CA PRO A 138 16.72 -3.59 -8.07
C PRO A 138 17.33 -4.42 -6.94
N GLN A 139 16.55 -5.36 -6.40
CA GLN A 139 17.01 -6.27 -5.35
C GLN A 139 16.94 -7.73 -5.83
N PRO A 140 18.08 -8.42 -6.01
CA PRO A 140 18.10 -9.82 -6.39
C PRO A 140 17.68 -10.71 -5.20
N LEU A 141 16.91 -11.75 -5.49
CA LEU A 141 16.50 -12.81 -4.57
C LEU A 141 16.52 -14.16 -5.31
N ASP A 142 17.61 -14.91 -5.14
CA ASP A 142 17.87 -16.19 -5.81
C ASP A 142 17.65 -16.10 -7.33
N LYS A 143 16.57 -16.71 -7.84
CA LYS A 143 16.20 -16.76 -9.27
C LYS A 143 15.28 -15.62 -9.71
N LYS A 144 14.96 -14.69 -8.83
CA LYS A 144 14.02 -13.57 -9.09
C LYS A 144 14.69 -12.25 -8.74
N THR A 145 14.33 -11.19 -9.45
CA THR A 145 14.76 -9.83 -9.12
C THR A 145 13.52 -8.97 -8.91
N PHE A 146 13.47 -8.25 -7.79
CA PHE A 146 12.51 -7.17 -7.64
C PHE A 146 13.05 -5.95 -8.36
N ALA A 147 12.30 -5.46 -9.35
CA ALA A 147 12.83 -4.50 -10.31
C ALA A 147 13.21 -3.15 -9.70
N GLY A 148 12.57 -2.73 -8.61
CA GLY A 148 12.71 -1.37 -8.11
C GLY A 148 12.12 -0.36 -9.09
N GLY A 149 12.69 0.84 -9.12
CA GLY A 149 12.37 1.88 -10.10
C GLY A 149 11.29 2.88 -9.70
N ALA A 150 10.59 2.68 -8.58
CA ALA A 150 9.75 3.75 -8.02
C ALA A 150 10.62 4.76 -7.26
N GLU A 151 10.11 5.99 -7.12
CA GLU A 151 10.74 6.99 -6.27
C GLU A 151 10.79 6.51 -4.82
N GLN A 152 11.99 6.59 -4.26
CA GLN A 152 12.30 6.29 -2.87
C GLN A 152 12.74 7.58 -2.20
N ILE A 153 12.13 7.87 -1.05
CA ILE A 153 12.41 9.04 -0.24
C ILE A 153 12.84 8.58 1.15
N ILE A 154 13.97 9.10 1.63
CA ILE A 154 14.35 8.99 3.02
C ILE A 154 13.84 10.22 3.76
N LEU A 155 12.99 9.96 4.76
CA LEU A 155 12.38 10.96 5.62
C LEU A 155 13.39 11.53 6.62
N PRO A 156 13.18 12.76 7.12
CA PRO A 156 13.99 13.32 8.18
C PRO A 156 13.89 12.48 9.46
N GLU A 157 14.94 12.50 10.26
CA GLU A 157 14.91 11.92 11.60
C GLU A 157 14.18 12.88 12.54
N VAL A 158 12.93 12.54 12.86
CA VAL A 158 12.07 13.28 13.79
C VAL A 158 11.44 12.33 14.80
N SER A 159 10.88 12.86 15.88
CA SER A 159 10.18 12.03 16.86
C SER A 159 8.92 11.40 16.27
N LYS A 160 8.47 10.29 16.87
CA LYS A 160 7.24 9.61 16.44
C LYS A 160 6.02 10.51 16.63
N GLU A 161 6.01 11.30 17.68
CA GLU A 161 4.97 12.29 17.98
C GLU A 161 4.87 13.33 16.87
N GLU A 162 6.01 13.77 16.34
CA GLU A 162 6.04 14.72 15.23
C GLU A 162 5.55 14.10 13.93
N MET A 163 6.07 12.92 13.57
CA MET A 163 5.64 12.23 12.35
C MET A 163 4.14 11.85 12.37
N ASN A 164 3.58 11.58 13.55
CA ASN A 164 2.14 11.31 13.70
C ASN A 164 1.26 12.52 13.33
N LYS A 165 1.73 13.76 13.55
CA LYS A 165 0.98 14.97 13.15
C LYS A 165 0.82 15.09 11.64
N TRP A 166 1.69 14.45 10.88
CA TRP A 166 1.70 14.50 9.42
C TRP A 166 0.72 13.50 8.80
N VAL A 167 0.22 12.54 9.58
CA VAL A 167 -0.62 11.46 9.04
C VAL A 167 -1.96 11.99 8.57
N LEU A 168 -2.35 11.56 7.36
CA LEU A 168 -3.64 11.86 6.73
C LEU A 168 -4.60 10.66 6.73
N GLY A 169 -4.12 9.48 7.13
CA GLY A 169 -4.95 8.29 7.27
C GLY A 169 -4.22 7.02 6.83
N TYR A 170 -4.92 5.91 6.99
CA TYR A 170 -4.39 4.57 6.78
C TYR A 170 -5.29 3.76 5.87
N ARG A 171 -4.72 2.72 5.28
CA ARG A 171 -5.49 1.70 4.58
C ARG A 171 -4.82 0.34 4.62
N ARG A 172 -5.60 -0.69 4.34
CA ARG A 172 -5.09 -2.03 4.03
C ARG A 172 -4.69 -2.16 2.57
N ILE A 173 -3.64 -2.92 2.31
CA ILE A 173 -3.20 -3.27 0.96
C ILE A 173 -3.66 -4.68 0.64
N GLY A 174 -4.35 -4.84 -0.48
CA GLY A 174 -4.86 -6.12 -0.94
C GLY A 174 -3.92 -6.82 -1.93
N ALA A 175 -4.25 -8.07 -2.26
CA ALA A 175 -3.55 -8.81 -3.32
C ALA A 175 -3.95 -8.35 -4.73
N ARG A 176 -5.16 -7.79 -4.90
CA ARG A 176 -5.67 -7.31 -6.19
C ARG A 176 -5.17 -5.90 -6.49
N GLN A 177 -4.91 -5.64 -7.76
CA GLN A 177 -4.64 -4.29 -8.25
C GLN A 177 -5.86 -3.38 -8.08
N LEU A 178 -5.62 -2.12 -7.75
CA LEU A 178 -6.68 -1.13 -7.63
C LEU A 178 -7.21 -0.71 -9.01
N THR A 179 -8.51 -0.48 -9.10
CA THR A 179 -9.15 0.09 -10.30
C THR A 179 -9.63 1.52 -10.07
N LYS A 180 -9.50 2.03 -8.84
CA LYS A 180 -9.91 3.36 -8.39
C LYS A 180 -8.87 3.91 -7.41
N VAL A 181 -8.78 5.23 -7.31
CA VAL A 181 -7.89 5.89 -6.32
C VAL A 181 -8.35 5.50 -4.91
N PRO A 182 -7.44 5.04 -4.03
CA PRO A 182 -7.82 4.57 -2.71
C PRO A 182 -8.15 5.72 -1.75
N SER A 183 -9.05 5.45 -0.81
CA SER A 183 -9.30 6.30 0.35
C SER A 183 -8.40 5.90 1.53
N TYR A 184 -8.14 6.87 2.41
CA TYR A 184 -7.33 6.71 3.62
C TYR A 184 -8.13 7.21 4.84
N PRO A 185 -9.02 6.38 5.40
CA PRO A 185 -9.71 6.76 6.63
C PRO A 185 -8.74 6.97 7.79
N PHE A 186 -9.08 7.89 8.71
CA PHE A 186 -8.41 8.07 10.00
C PHE A 186 -8.83 7.01 11.02
N THR A 187 -8.85 5.74 10.61
CA THR A 187 -9.06 4.62 11.53
C THR A 187 -7.68 4.13 11.92
N SER A 188 -7.37 4.14 13.22
CA SER A 188 -6.12 3.55 13.70
C SER A 188 -6.03 2.10 13.24
N VAL A 189 -4.85 1.69 12.81
CA VAL A 189 -4.56 0.31 12.46
C VAL A 189 -3.77 -0.34 13.58
N GLU A 190 -4.02 -1.61 13.83
CA GLU A 190 -3.18 -2.41 14.72
C GLU A 190 -1.76 -2.48 14.15
N GLU A 191 -0.82 -1.80 14.79
CA GLU A 191 0.56 -1.72 14.29
C GLU A 191 1.26 -3.10 14.35
N VAL A 192 0.90 -3.92 15.34
CA VAL A 192 1.39 -5.28 15.53
C VAL A 192 0.21 -6.24 15.54
N VAL A 193 0.21 -7.23 14.65
CA VAL A 193 -0.81 -8.29 14.60
C VAL A 193 -0.25 -9.65 14.97
N ASP A 194 -1.09 -10.58 15.43
CA ASP A 194 -0.70 -11.98 15.51
C ASP A 194 -0.43 -12.54 14.10
N SER A 195 0.60 -13.37 13.96
CA SER A 195 0.88 -14.10 12.72
C SER A 195 -0.31 -14.87 12.14
N MET A 196 -1.24 -15.36 12.97
CA MET A 196 -2.47 -16.04 12.53
C MET A 196 -3.48 -15.10 11.87
N ASN A 197 -3.39 -13.80 12.15
CA ASN A 197 -4.28 -12.76 11.65
C ASN A 197 -3.68 -11.96 10.49
N LEU A 198 -2.49 -12.36 10.01
CA LEU A 198 -1.88 -11.77 8.84
C LEU A 198 -2.76 -11.94 7.60
N TYR A 199 -2.92 -10.86 6.85
CA TYR A 199 -3.69 -10.82 5.61
C TYR A 199 -5.15 -11.24 5.81
N SER A 200 -5.73 -10.96 6.98
CA SER A 200 -7.16 -11.14 7.19
C SER A 200 -7.95 -10.45 6.09
N ASN A 201 -8.93 -11.17 5.53
CA ASN A 201 -9.75 -10.68 4.45
C ASN A 201 -10.49 -9.40 4.86
N PHE A 202 -10.62 -8.49 3.91
CA PHE A 202 -11.32 -7.23 4.07
C PHE A 202 -12.08 -6.91 2.79
N CYS A 203 -13.11 -6.07 2.89
CA CYS A 203 -13.86 -5.62 1.73
C CYS A 203 -12.96 -4.78 0.81
N PRO A 204 -12.78 -5.15 -0.48
CA PRO A 204 -11.92 -4.40 -1.38
C PRO A 204 -12.47 -3.02 -1.75
N GLU A 205 -13.78 -2.79 -1.58
CA GLU A 205 -14.41 -1.49 -1.89
C GLU A 205 -14.29 -0.50 -0.72
N CYS A 206 -14.62 -0.92 0.52
CA CYS A 206 -14.69 -0.01 1.67
C CYS A 206 -13.70 -0.34 2.80
N GLN A 207 -12.86 -1.36 2.64
CA GLN A 207 -11.86 -1.83 3.61
C GLN A 207 -12.42 -2.39 4.94
N CYS A 208 -13.73 -2.59 5.03
CA CYS A 208 -14.37 -3.17 6.22
C CYS A 208 -13.87 -4.60 6.49
N LEU A 209 -13.57 -4.89 7.77
CA LEU A 209 -13.18 -6.22 8.24
C LEU A 209 -14.37 -7.11 8.58
N ASN A 210 -15.55 -6.52 8.77
CA ASN A 210 -16.77 -7.28 9.00
C ASN A 210 -17.27 -7.85 7.67
N ILE A 211 -16.96 -9.12 7.42
CA ILE A 211 -17.25 -9.81 6.18
C ILE A 211 -17.94 -11.14 6.48
N HIS A 212 -18.93 -11.49 5.65
CA HIS A 212 -19.52 -12.82 5.64
C HIS A 212 -18.80 -13.68 4.61
N LYS A 213 -18.36 -14.88 5.01
CA LYS A 213 -17.89 -15.90 4.07
C LYS A 213 -19.09 -16.74 3.65
N ILE A 214 -19.46 -16.63 2.38
CA ILE A 214 -20.64 -17.29 1.80
C ILE A 214 -20.47 -18.80 1.87
N GLN A 215 -21.45 -19.48 2.46
CA GLN A 215 -21.42 -20.92 2.67
C GLN A 215 -21.82 -21.68 1.40
N ASN A 216 -21.41 -22.95 1.29
CA ASN A 216 -21.66 -23.74 0.08
C ASN A 216 -23.15 -23.92 -0.25
N ASN A 217 -24.01 -24.02 0.76
CA ASN A 217 -25.46 -24.08 0.63
C ASN A 217 -26.10 -22.76 0.16
N GLU A 218 -25.39 -21.64 0.32
CA GLU A 218 -25.85 -20.29 -0.05
C GLU A 218 -25.43 -19.90 -1.47
N LYS A 219 -24.33 -20.48 -1.98
CA LYS A 219 -23.65 -20.08 -3.23
C LYS A 219 -24.55 -19.85 -4.45
N LYS A 220 -25.62 -20.63 -4.60
CA LYS A 220 -26.57 -20.46 -5.72
C LYS A 220 -27.22 -19.07 -5.73
N GLN A 221 -27.45 -18.47 -4.57
CA GLN A 221 -28.05 -17.13 -4.41
C GLN A 221 -27.06 -16.00 -4.70
N TYR A 222 -25.76 -16.31 -4.74
CA TYR A 222 -24.66 -15.36 -4.90
C TYR A 222 -23.89 -15.59 -6.20
N THR A 223 -24.60 -16.05 -7.24
CA THR A 223 -24.06 -16.25 -8.58
C THR A 223 -24.54 -15.13 -9.49
N PHE A 224 -23.60 -14.42 -10.12
CA PHE A 224 -23.88 -13.24 -10.94
C PHE A 224 -23.26 -13.40 -12.33
N VAL A 225 -23.91 -12.80 -13.32
CA VAL A 225 -23.40 -12.70 -14.69
C VAL A 225 -22.69 -11.36 -14.82
N GLY A 226 -21.40 -11.40 -15.14
CA GLY A 226 -20.58 -10.22 -15.40
C GLY A 226 -20.94 -9.56 -16.73
N SER A 227 -20.37 -8.39 -16.97
CA SER A 227 -20.69 -7.56 -18.14
C SER A 227 -20.33 -8.18 -19.50
N LYS A 228 -19.47 -9.20 -19.55
CA LYS A 228 -19.14 -9.95 -20.78
C LYS A 228 -19.75 -11.35 -20.79
N GLY A 229 -20.67 -11.63 -19.88
CA GLY A 229 -21.38 -12.90 -19.80
C GLY A 229 -20.69 -13.97 -18.96
N GLY A 230 -19.57 -13.65 -18.30
CA GLY A 230 -18.91 -14.56 -17.36
C GLY A 230 -19.81 -14.84 -16.16
N ILE A 231 -19.88 -16.09 -15.68
CA ILE A 231 -20.70 -16.47 -14.52
C ILE A 231 -19.79 -16.68 -13.31
N TYR A 232 -20.06 -15.95 -12.23
CA TYR A 232 -19.21 -15.94 -11.04
C TYR A 232 -20.03 -16.17 -9.78
N THR A 233 -19.55 -17.08 -8.92
CA THR A 233 -20.09 -17.29 -7.59
C THR A 233 -19.22 -16.56 -6.56
N MET A 234 -19.79 -15.56 -5.90
CA MET A 234 -19.10 -14.76 -4.89
C MET A 234 -18.75 -15.62 -3.67
N GLN A 235 -17.63 -15.32 -3.02
CA GLN A 235 -17.16 -16.02 -1.82
C GLN A 235 -17.37 -15.20 -0.55
N TYR A 236 -17.47 -13.88 -0.68
CA TYR A 236 -17.54 -12.95 0.43
C TYR A 236 -18.58 -11.86 0.19
N MET A 237 -19.13 -11.35 1.28
CA MET A 237 -20.01 -10.19 1.31
C MET A 237 -19.57 -9.24 2.42
N CYS A 238 -19.51 -7.94 2.11
CA CYS A 238 -19.23 -6.91 3.09
C CYS A 238 -20.47 -6.67 3.96
N LEU A 239 -20.31 -6.74 5.27
CA LEU A 239 -21.40 -6.50 6.24
C LEU A 239 -21.51 -5.03 6.68
N ASN A 240 -20.75 -4.11 6.05
CA ASN A 240 -21.02 -2.68 6.20
C ASN A 240 -22.35 -2.35 5.50
N PRO A 241 -23.37 -1.83 6.22
CA PRO A 241 -24.70 -1.54 5.65
C PRO A 241 -24.68 -0.54 4.49
N LEU A 242 -23.68 0.33 4.44
CA LEU A 242 -23.51 1.31 3.36
C LEU A 242 -22.73 0.75 2.15
N CYS A 243 -22.14 -0.44 2.29
CA CYS A 243 -21.34 -1.07 1.25
C CYS A 243 -22.06 -2.26 0.63
N GLY A 244 -22.29 -3.34 1.39
CA GLY A 244 -22.92 -4.56 0.87
C GLY A 244 -22.15 -5.23 -0.29
N TYR A 245 -20.90 -4.83 -0.56
CA TYR A 245 -20.15 -5.31 -1.72
C TYR A 245 -19.86 -6.80 -1.64
N MET A 246 -20.05 -7.54 -2.73
CA MET A 246 -19.80 -8.98 -2.82
C MET A 246 -18.64 -9.29 -3.77
N TRP A 247 -17.77 -10.25 -3.42
CA TRP A 247 -16.64 -10.67 -4.26
C TRP A 247 -16.27 -12.14 -4.06
#